data_AF-A0A3B5LXG4-F1
#
_entry.id   AF-A0A3B5LXG4-F1
#
_cell.length_a   1.000
_cell.length_b   1.000
_cell.length_c   1.000
_cell.angle_alpha   90.00
_cell.angle_beta   90.00
_cell.angle_gamma   90.00
#
_symmetry.space_group_name_H-M   'P 1'
#
loop_
_entity.id
_entity.type
_entity.pdbx_description
1 polymer ?
#
loop_
_entity_poly.entity_id
_entity_poly.type
_entity_poly.pdbx_seq_one_letter_code
_entity_poly.pdbx_strand_id
1 'polypeptide(L)'
;MVRKQVEWKFQHQDGSVVSLDIFTNLQLEEAFEKSQSVKIKIKNETFNADPVLRRAVSTKGRKQIELMRNDLRTPDNPLPQHWDDMKGSILKQVPLTAGSQEYNDVLADVTKNGLSLNIIKIERIQNTTLWQSYQLLKKQMEVKNKHTNNEKLLYHGTGANSIDLINSKGFNRSYAGMHGAMYGKGSYFAVDPAYSAGSYAQPDNTGHKRMYQARVLVGDYTQGRSNMIAPPAKSGNAADLYDSVTDKPNNSSMFIVFNDIQAYPEYLITFT
;
A
#
# COMPACT_ATOMS: atom_id res chain seq x y z
N MET A 1 22.68 13.21 -2.59
CA MET A 1 22.04 13.95 -1.47
C MET A 1 21.07 13.00 -0.76
N VAL A 2 21.22 12.84 0.54
CA VAL A 2 20.38 11.95 1.37
C VAL A 2 18.94 12.49 1.40
N ARG A 3 17.97 11.71 0.94
CA ARG A 3 16.55 12.09 0.95
C ARG A 3 16.00 11.93 2.36
N LYS A 4 15.49 13.03 2.91
CA LYS A 4 14.94 13.15 4.26
C LYS A 4 13.59 12.45 4.32
N GLN A 5 13.43 11.56 5.29
CA GLN A 5 12.13 10.96 5.61
C GLN A 5 11.31 12.01 6.37
N VAL A 6 9.99 12.06 6.17
CA VAL A 6 9.17 13.18 6.68
C VAL A 6 7.96 12.68 7.44
N GLU A 7 7.82 13.15 8.66
CA GLU A 7 6.62 12.98 9.48
C GLU A 7 5.99 14.35 9.73
N TRP A 8 4.73 14.50 9.38
CA TRP A 8 3.89 15.64 9.70
C TRP A 8 3.13 15.38 10.98
N LYS A 9 3.24 16.33 11.91
CA LYS A 9 2.48 16.38 13.15
C LYS A 9 1.65 17.64 13.16
N PHE A 10 0.68 17.71 14.06
CA PHE A 10 0.00 18.94 14.37
C PHE A 10 -0.03 19.18 15.87
N GLN A 11 -0.02 20.45 16.25
CA GLN A 11 -0.12 20.85 17.65
C GLN A 11 -1.55 21.29 17.98
N HIS A 12 -2.10 20.75 19.07
CA HIS A 12 -3.36 21.17 19.66
C HIS A 12 -3.19 22.48 20.46
N GLN A 13 -4.30 23.16 20.76
CA GLN A 13 -4.28 24.40 21.56
C GLN A 13 -3.79 24.19 22.99
N ASP A 14 -3.88 22.96 23.51
CA ASP A 14 -3.33 22.56 24.82
C ASP A 14 -1.82 22.30 24.78
N GLY A 15 -1.18 22.49 23.62
CA GLY A 15 0.24 22.27 23.41
C GLY A 15 0.62 20.83 23.04
N SER A 16 -0.31 19.87 23.08
CA SER A 16 -0.02 18.48 22.73
C SER A 16 0.28 18.32 21.24
N VAL A 17 1.30 17.53 20.91
CA VAL A 17 1.74 17.26 19.53
C VAL A 17 1.31 15.85 19.14
N VAL A 18 0.56 15.74 18.05
CA VAL A 18 -0.02 14.47 17.60
C VAL A 18 0.40 14.22 16.16
N SER A 19 0.89 13.01 15.89
CA SER A 19 1.21 12.58 14.52
C SER A 19 -0.06 12.46 13.69
N LEU A 20 0.01 12.93 12.45
CA LEU A 20 -1.09 12.78 11.51
C LEU A 20 -1.16 11.33 11.03
N ASP A 21 -2.36 10.91 10.64
CA ASP A 21 -2.52 9.61 9.98
C ASP A 21 -1.75 9.61 8.65
N ILE A 22 -1.40 8.41 8.18
CA ILE A 22 -0.45 8.27 7.07
C ILE A 22 -1.01 8.87 5.76
N PHE A 23 -2.34 8.86 5.55
CA PHE A 23 -2.94 9.46 4.36
C PHE A 23 -2.83 10.98 4.40
N THR A 24 -3.18 11.58 5.54
CA THR A 24 -3.03 13.02 5.74
C THR A 24 -1.55 13.44 5.64
N ASN A 25 -0.63 12.62 6.16
CA ASN A 25 0.81 12.84 6.05
C ASN A 25 1.27 12.85 4.58
N LEU A 26 0.85 11.85 3.79
CA LEU A 26 1.19 11.75 2.37
C LEU A 26 0.61 12.94 1.58
N GLN A 27 -0.66 13.30 1.83
CA GLN A 27 -1.30 14.44 1.19
C GLN A 27 -0.57 15.76 1.48
N LEU A 28 -0.13 15.96 2.72
CA LEU A 28 0.64 17.13 3.10
C LEU A 28 2.02 17.15 2.46
N GLU A 29 2.70 16.01 2.37
CA GLU A 29 4.01 15.95 1.72
C GLU A 29 3.90 16.19 0.21
N GLU A 30 2.95 15.56 -0.48
CA GLU A 30 2.70 15.82 -1.91
C GLU A 30 2.34 17.30 -2.17
N ALA A 31 1.59 17.93 -1.26
CA ALA A 31 1.22 19.33 -1.34
C ALA A 31 2.39 20.27 -1.03
N PHE A 32 3.24 19.91 -0.07
CA PHE A 32 4.47 20.63 0.26
C PHE A 32 5.45 20.65 -0.91
N GLU A 33 5.69 19.49 -1.54
CA GLU A 33 6.58 19.39 -2.71
C GLU A 33 6.09 20.24 -3.89
N LYS A 34 4.78 20.36 -4.06
CA LYS A 34 4.14 21.16 -5.11
C LYS A 34 3.89 22.62 -4.72
N SER A 35 4.26 23.02 -3.49
CA SER A 35 3.98 24.35 -2.93
C SER A 35 2.51 24.78 -3.06
N GLN A 36 1.59 23.85 -2.78
CA GLN A 36 0.15 24.07 -2.88
C GLN A 36 -0.56 23.82 -1.55
N SER A 37 -1.72 24.45 -1.38
CA SER A 37 -2.63 24.12 -0.27
C SER A 37 -3.40 22.83 -0.56
N VAL A 38 -3.77 22.11 0.48
CA VAL A 38 -4.54 20.85 0.38
C VAL A 38 -5.60 20.77 1.46
N LYS A 39 -6.75 20.14 1.15
CA LYS A 39 -7.76 19.83 2.16
C LYS A 39 -7.38 18.55 2.88
N ILE A 40 -7.21 18.64 4.19
CA ILE A 40 -6.91 17.50 5.06
C ILE A 40 -8.05 17.28 6.05
N LYS A 41 -8.18 16.05 6.54
CA LYS A 41 -9.19 15.71 7.55
C LYS A 41 -8.47 15.24 8.80
N ILE A 42 -8.69 15.94 9.91
CA ILE A 42 -8.16 15.55 11.22
C ILE A 42 -9.35 15.20 12.09
N LYS A 43 -9.46 13.93 12.48
CA LYS A 43 -10.65 13.37 13.13
C LYS A 43 -11.90 13.61 12.25
N ASN A 44 -12.89 14.35 12.75
CA ASN A 44 -14.14 14.64 12.04
C ASN A 44 -14.21 16.05 11.44
N GLU A 45 -13.10 16.79 11.42
CA GLU A 45 -13.06 18.17 10.94
C GLU A 45 -12.12 18.30 9.73
N THR A 46 -12.53 19.13 8.76
CA THR A 46 -11.77 19.40 7.55
C THR A 46 -11.04 20.72 7.68
N PHE A 47 -9.77 20.73 7.28
CA PHE A 47 -8.92 21.90 7.31
C PHE A 47 -8.40 22.20 5.90
N ASN A 48 -8.30 23.48 5.56
CA ASN A 48 -7.48 23.95 4.46
C ASN A 48 -6.06 24.09 5.01
N ALA A 49 -5.18 23.16 4.65
CA ALA A 49 -3.79 23.15 5.06
C ALA A 49 -2.90 23.83 4.03
N ASP A 50 -2.02 24.68 4.53
CA ASP A 50 -0.89 25.23 3.81
C ASP A 50 0.39 24.66 4.44
N PRO A 51 0.97 23.61 3.85
CA PRO A 51 2.15 22.96 4.39
C PRO A 51 3.40 23.85 4.31
N VAL A 52 3.46 24.80 3.36
CA VAL A 52 4.59 25.76 3.25
C VAL A 52 4.55 26.74 4.42
N LEU A 53 3.35 27.25 4.75
CA LEU A 53 3.12 28.11 5.92
C LEU A 53 2.99 27.32 7.23
N ARG A 54 3.12 25.99 7.21
CA ARG A 54 3.03 25.13 8.41
C ARG A 54 1.76 25.35 9.20
N ARG A 55 0.62 25.52 8.51
CA ARG A 55 -0.64 25.91 9.14
C ARG A 55 -1.82 25.24 8.50
N ALA A 56 -2.82 24.88 9.30
CA ALA A 56 -4.12 24.49 8.77
C ALA A 56 -5.24 25.26 9.45
N VAL A 57 -6.19 25.73 8.66
CA VAL A 57 -7.36 26.49 9.13
C VAL A 57 -8.61 25.65 8.86
N SER A 58 -9.42 25.44 9.89
CA SER A 58 -10.70 24.75 9.78
C SER A 58 -11.55 25.42 8.70
N THR A 59 -12.20 24.62 7.85
CA THR A 59 -13.13 25.13 6.84
C THR A 59 -14.34 25.84 7.45
N LYS A 60 -14.59 25.66 8.75
CA LYS A 60 -15.61 26.35 9.54
C LYS A 60 -15.12 27.67 10.14
N GLY A 61 -13.84 28.04 9.94
CA GLY A 61 -13.24 29.33 10.30
C GLY A 61 -12.90 29.53 11.79
N ARG A 62 -13.17 28.56 12.67
CA ARG A 62 -13.09 28.75 14.14
C ARG A 62 -11.80 28.26 14.78
N LYS A 63 -10.98 27.51 14.04
CA LYS A 63 -9.82 26.81 14.60
C LYS A 63 -8.66 26.83 13.64
N GLN A 64 -7.51 27.22 14.16
CA GLN A 64 -6.22 27.14 13.48
C GLN A 64 -5.34 26.17 14.26
N ILE A 65 -4.57 25.37 13.52
CA ILE A 65 -3.56 24.48 14.07
C ILE A 65 -2.24 24.70 13.37
N GLU A 66 -1.16 24.49 14.11
CA GLU A 66 0.20 24.47 13.57
C GLU A 66 0.54 23.07 13.06
N LEU A 67 1.17 23.01 11.89
CA LEU A 67 1.68 21.80 11.28
C LEU A 67 3.20 21.74 11.44
N MET A 68 3.70 20.63 11.93
CA MET A 68 5.13 20.43 12.15
C MET A 68 5.64 19.40 11.15
N ARG A 69 6.58 19.81 10.29
CA ARG A 69 7.28 18.92 9.36
C ARG A 69 8.60 18.47 10.00
N ASN A 70 8.66 17.22 10.43
CA ASN A 70 9.87 16.64 10.98
C ASN A 70 10.63 15.88 9.90
N ASP A 71 11.80 16.39 9.55
CA ASP A 71 12.80 15.62 8.80
C ASP A 71 13.35 14.52 9.72
N LEU A 72 12.80 13.32 9.59
CA LEU A 72 13.42 12.11 10.11
C LEU A 72 14.77 11.96 9.37
N ARG A 73 15.86 12.30 10.07
CA ARG A 73 17.22 11.92 9.65
C ARG A 73 17.20 10.40 9.48
N THR A 74 17.54 9.90 8.30
CA THR A 74 17.72 8.46 8.07
C THR A 74 18.93 7.98 8.86
N PRO A 75 18.72 7.02 9.79
CA PRO A 75 19.46 5.75 9.65
C PRO A 75 18.61 4.47 9.63
N ASP A 76 17.28 4.48 9.83
CA ASP A 76 16.58 3.22 10.22
C ASP A 76 15.59 2.61 9.21
N ASN A 77 15.66 3.00 7.94
CA ASN A 77 14.98 2.26 6.86
C ASN A 77 15.65 2.56 5.50
N PRO A 78 16.85 2.01 5.24
CA PRO A 78 17.43 2.08 3.91
C PRO A 78 16.43 1.50 2.90
N LEU A 79 16.36 2.10 1.70
CA LEU A 79 15.72 1.43 0.57
C LEU A 79 16.34 0.03 0.44
N PRO A 80 15.59 -0.97 -0.06
CA PRO A 80 16.10 -2.32 -0.13
C PRO A 80 17.43 -2.36 -0.89
N GLN A 81 18.43 -3.04 -0.35
CA GLN A 81 19.79 -3.04 -0.91
C GLN A 81 19.85 -3.58 -2.35
N HIS A 82 18.89 -4.43 -2.73
CA HIS A 82 18.78 -4.99 -4.07
C HIS A 82 18.15 -4.04 -5.09
N TRP A 83 17.70 -2.84 -4.68
CA TRP A 83 17.17 -1.85 -5.62
C TRP A 83 18.28 -1.19 -6.43
N ASP A 84 18.01 -0.96 -7.71
CA ASP A 84 18.81 -0.09 -8.56
C ASP A 84 18.80 1.33 -8.02
N ASP A 85 19.89 2.06 -8.30
CA ASP A 85 19.96 3.48 -8.02
C ASP A 85 18.77 4.21 -8.66
N MET A 86 17.95 4.85 -7.83
CA MET A 86 16.80 5.61 -8.27
C MET A 86 17.17 6.85 -9.07
N LYS A 87 18.43 7.33 -9.07
CA LYS A 87 18.90 8.52 -9.83
C LYS A 87 17.97 9.74 -9.70
N GLY A 88 17.34 9.90 -8.55
CA GLY A 88 16.39 10.97 -8.31
C GLY A 88 14.94 10.72 -8.75
N SER A 89 14.62 9.59 -9.39
CA SER A 89 13.23 9.20 -9.69
C SER A 89 12.49 8.78 -8.40
N ILE A 90 11.15 8.84 -8.43
CA ILE A 90 10.27 8.33 -7.36
C ILE A 90 9.81 6.90 -7.68
N LEU A 91 9.56 6.63 -8.97
CA LEU A 91 9.13 5.35 -9.51
C LEU A 91 10.11 4.89 -10.59
N LYS A 92 10.49 3.61 -10.53
CA LYS A 92 11.15 2.88 -11.63
C LYS A 92 10.56 1.48 -11.75
N GLN A 93 10.45 1.01 -12.98
CA GLN A 93 10.23 -0.40 -13.30
C GLN A 93 11.57 -0.94 -13.79
N VAL A 94 12.11 -1.91 -13.08
CA VAL A 94 13.41 -2.52 -13.40
C VAL A 94 13.15 -3.93 -13.93
N PRO A 95 13.36 -4.19 -15.23
CA PRO A 95 13.30 -5.54 -15.76
C PRO A 95 14.36 -6.41 -15.09
N LEU A 96 13.93 -7.53 -14.51
CA LEU A 96 14.85 -8.52 -13.96
C LEU A 96 15.53 -9.28 -15.10
N THR A 97 16.83 -9.53 -14.95
CA THR A 97 17.58 -10.33 -15.91
C THR A 97 17.15 -11.80 -15.77
N ALA A 98 16.70 -12.41 -16.87
CA ALA A 98 16.34 -13.82 -16.88
C ALA A 98 17.51 -14.69 -16.40
N GLY A 99 17.23 -15.63 -15.49
CA GLY A 99 18.25 -16.50 -14.88
C GLY A 99 19.00 -15.90 -13.70
N SER A 100 18.80 -14.61 -13.37
CA SER A 100 19.31 -14.05 -12.10
C SER A 100 18.63 -14.71 -10.89
N GLN A 101 19.27 -14.68 -9.72
CA GLN A 101 18.71 -15.27 -8.50
C GLN A 101 17.31 -14.71 -8.18
N GLU A 102 17.16 -13.38 -8.19
CA GLU A 102 15.89 -12.72 -7.92
C GLU A 102 14.80 -13.10 -8.93
N TYR A 103 15.13 -13.19 -10.22
CA TYR A 103 14.20 -13.67 -11.24
C TYR A 103 13.74 -15.11 -10.95
N ASN A 104 14.68 -15.99 -10.63
CA ASN A 104 14.39 -17.40 -10.36
C ASN A 104 13.58 -17.58 -9.07
N ASP A 105 13.81 -16.76 -8.05
CA ASP A 105 13.06 -16.77 -6.79
C ASP A 105 11.59 -16.37 -7.02
N VAL A 106 11.36 -15.28 -7.77
CA VAL A 106 10.00 -14.85 -8.13
C VAL A 106 9.31 -15.92 -8.98
N LEU A 107 10.02 -16.47 -9.97
CA LEU A 107 9.49 -17.53 -10.82
C LEU A 107 9.11 -18.77 -10.01
N ALA A 108 9.98 -19.23 -9.12
CA ALA A 108 9.75 -20.40 -8.29
C ALA A 108 8.50 -20.23 -7.40
N ASP A 109 8.32 -19.07 -6.78
CA ASP A 109 7.13 -18.81 -5.95
C ASP A 109 5.85 -18.76 -6.78
N VAL A 110 5.89 -18.18 -7.99
CA VAL A 110 4.75 -18.14 -8.92
C VAL A 110 4.37 -19.53 -9.41
N THR A 111 5.35 -20.41 -9.64
CA THR A 111 5.11 -21.76 -10.17
C THR A 111 4.93 -22.83 -9.11
N LYS A 112 5.02 -22.49 -7.82
CA LYS A 112 5.09 -23.46 -6.70
C LYS A 112 3.94 -24.46 -6.63
N ASN A 113 2.75 -24.08 -7.13
CA ASN A 113 1.56 -24.92 -7.14
C ASN A 113 1.31 -25.57 -8.52
N GLY A 114 2.34 -25.67 -9.37
CA GLY A 114 2.23 -26.27 -10.71
C GLY A 114 1.63 -25.33 -11.76
N LEU A 115 1.52 -24.04 -11.46
CA LEU A 115 1.12 -23.03 -12.45
C LEU A 115 2.19 -22.94 -13.55
N SER A 116 1.80 -23.21 -14.79
CA SER A 116 2.67 -23.05 -15.96
C SER A 116 2.27 -21.80 -16.72
N LEU A 117 3.19 -20.85 -16.83
CA LEU A 117 3.01 -19.58 -17.55
C LEU A 117 4.14 -19.41 -18.56
N ASN A 118 3.82 -18.86 -19.73
CA ASN A 118 4.84 -18.36 -20.64
C ASN A 118 5.23 -16.93 -20.21
N ILE A 119 6.29 -16.83 -19.39
CA ILE A 119 6.76 -15.54 -18.85
C ILE A 119 7.43 -14.72 -19.95
N ILE A 120 6.93 -13.52 -20.18
CA ILE A 120 7.52 -12.55 -21.11
C ILE A 120 8.56 -11.69 -20.39
N LYS A 121 8.21 -11.18 -19.20
CA LYS A 121 9.11 -10.42 -18.33
C LYS A 121 8.63 -10.36 -16.89
N ILE A 122 9.58 -10.15 -15.99
CA ILE A 122 9.35 -9.81 -14.59
C ILE A 122 10.02 -8.47 -14.34
N GLU A 123 9.29 -7.51 -13.79
CA GLU A 123 9.79 -6.17 -13.48
C GLU A 123 9.68 -5.92 -11.98
N ARG A 124 10.78 -5.60 -11.32
CA ARG A 124 10.76 -5.06 -9.96
C ARG A 124 10.24 -3.63 -10.00
N ILE A 125 9.22 -3.36 -9.20
CA ILE A 125 8.70 -2.02 -9.02
C ILE A 125 9.48 -1.38 -7.88
N GLN A 126 10.09 -0.23 -8.15
CA GLN A 126 10.80 0.58 -7.16
C GLN A 126 10.05 1.89 -7.00
N ASN A 127 9.18 1.97 -6.01
CA ASN A 127 8.48 3.21 -5.65
C ASN A 127 8.87 3.63 -4.24
N THR A 128 9.68 4.68 -4.11
CA THR A 128 10.24 5.10 -2.82
C THR A 128 9.15 5.51 -1.82
N THR A 129 8.14 6.23 -2.29
CA THR A 129 7.07 6.77 -1.44
C THR A 129 6.16 5.65 -0.93
N LEU A 130 5.77 4.73 -1.82
CA LEU A 130 4.96 3.57 -1.44
C LEU A 130 5.73 2.65 -0.49
N TRP A 131 7.00 2.36 -0.78
CA TRP A 131 7.83 1.51 0.08
C TRP A 131 7.98 2.08 1.49
N GLN A 132 8.27 3.38 1.60
CA GLN A 132 8.43 4.03 2.90
C GLN A 132 7.12 4.04 3.70
N SER A 133 5.98 4.33 3.05
CA SER A 133 4.66 4.30 3.68
C SER A 133 4.28 2.90 4.15
N TYR A 134 4.54 1.90 3.30
CA TYR A 134 4.36 0.48 3.60
C TYR A 134 5.18 0.06 4.82
N GLN A 135 6.48 0.38 4.84
CA GLN A 135 7.36 0.00 5.93
C GLN A 135 7.02 0.72 7.25
N LEU A 136 6.52 1.96 7.19
CA LEU A 136 6.04 2.66 8.38
C LEU A 136 4.80 1.96 8.96
N LEU A 137 3.84 1.60 8.10
CA LEU A 137 2.65 0.85 8.50
C LEU A 137 3.03 -0.53 9.07
N LYS A 138 4.02 -1.21 8.48
CA LYS A 138 4.55 -2.48 9.00
C LYS A 138 5.03 -2.33 10.43
N LYS A 139 5.92 -1.36 10.70
CA LYS A 139 6.42 -1.10 12.07
C LYS A 139 5.29 -0.80 13.06
N GLN A 140 4.30 0.00 12.64
CA GLN A 140 3.12 0.29 13.47
C GLN A 140 2.29 -0.96 13.76
N MET A 141 2.07 -1.81 12.75
CA MET A 141 1.32 -3.05 12.89
C MET A 141 2.03 -4.06 13.79
N GLU A 142 3.36 -4.14 13.73
CA GLU A 142 4.17 -4.99 14.61
C GLU A 142 4.04 -4.59 16.09
N VAL A 143 4.06 -3.28 16.38
CA VAL A 143 3.82 -2.75 17.73
C VAL A 143 2.39 -3.03 18.18
N LYS A 144 1.40 -2.75 17.32
CA LYS A 144 -0.03 -2.97 17.60
C LYS A 144 -0.32 -4.43 17.92
N ASN A 145 0.14 -5.36 17.08
CA ASN A 145 -0.18 -6.78 17.17
C ASN A 145 0.78 -7.55 18.09
N LYS A 146 1.87 -6.93 18.53
CA LYS A 146 2.89 -7.53 19.41
C LYS A 146 3.56 -8.78 18.82
N HIS A 147 3.65 -8.83 17.49
CA HIS A 147 4.37 -9.86 16.74
C HIS A 147 4.82 -9.33 15.38
N THR A 148 5.75 -10.03 14.74
CA THR A 148 6.32 -9.64 13.43
C THR A 148 5.69 -10.37 12.23
N ASN A 149 4.87 -11.40 12.48
CA ASN A 149 4.19 -12.17 11.44
C ASN A 149 2.96 -11.44 10.86
N ASN A 150 3.16 -10.26 10.30
CA ASN A 150 2.09 -9.43 9.75
C ASN A 150 2.07 -9.42 8.21
N GLU A 151 3.11 -9.90 7.55
CA GLU A 151 3.31 -9.79 6.11
C GLU A 151 3.12 -11.12 5.39
N LYS A 152 2.48 -11.09 4.22
CA LYS A 152 2.45 -12.20 3.26
C LYS A 152 2.80 -11.70 1.87
N LEU A 153 3.46 -12.57 1.11
CA LEU A 153 3.62 -12.41 -0.33
C LEU A 153 2.38 -13.01 -1.02
N LEU A 154 1.64 -12.18 -1.75
CA LEU A 154 0.33 -12.54 -2.35
C LEU A 154 0.22 -12.01 -3.77
N TYR A 155 -0.83 -12.44 -4.48
CA TYR A 155 -0.99 -12.20 -5.91
C TYR A 155 -2.19 -11.32 -6.24
N HIS A 156 -2.03 -10.44 -7.23
CA HIS A 156 -3.12 -9.58 -7.71
C HIS A 156 -3.11 -9.51 -9.25
N GLY A 157 -4.06 -10.18 -9.89
CA GLY A 157 -4.31 -10.07 -11.33
C GLY A 157 -5.04 -8.78 -11.69
N THR A 158 -4.64 -8.11 -12.77
CA THR A 158 -5.30 -6.88 -13.22
C THR A 158 -5.20 -6.70 -14.73
N GLY A 159 -5.92 -5.71 -15.27
CA GLY A 159 -5.84 -5.32 -16.68
C GLY A 159 -4.72 -4.31 -16.95
N ALA A 160 -4.28 -4.23 -18.21
CA ALA A 160 -3.22 -3.32 -18.65
C ALA A 160 -3.45 -1.84 -18.28
N ASN A 161 -4.71 -1.38 -18.31
CA ASN A 161 -5.08 0.00 -18.01
C ASN A 161 -4.84 0.41 -16.55
N SER A 162 -4.66 -0.54 -15.64
CA SER A 162 -4.47 -0.28 -14.20
C SER A 162 -2.99 -0.17 -13.80
N ILE A 163 -2.06 -0.58 -14.67
CA ILE A 163 -0.64 -0.76 -14.32
C ILE A 163 0.02 0.55 -13.90
N ASP A 164 -0.10 1.61 -14.70
CA ASP A 164 0.52 2.90 -14.38
C ASP A 164 -0.01 3.48 -13.06
N LEU A 165 -1.31 3.28 -12.82
CA LEU A 165 -1.94 3.72 -11.58
C LEU A 165 -1.44 2.92 -10.37
N ILE A 166 -1.38 1.59 -10.47
CA ILE A 166 -0.89 0.74 -9.36
C ILE A 166 0.59 1.03 -9.08
N ASN A 167 1.42 1.14 -10.12
CA ASN A 167 2.85 1.45 -9.96
C ASN A 167 3.07 2.80 -9.26
N SER A 168 2.26 3.82 -9.60
CA SER A 168 2.43 5.17 -9.08
C SER A 168 1.75 5.40 -7.72
N LYS A 169 0.56 4.83 -7.51
CA LYS A 169 -0.32 5.12 -6.37
C LYS A 169 -0.65 3.91 -5.48
N GLY A 170 -0.19 2.71 -5.85
CA GLY A 170 -0.48 1.48 -5.11
C GLY A 170 -1.88 0.96 -5.39
N PHE A 171 -2.32 0.01 -4.56
CA PHE A 171 -3.62 -0.67 -4.72
C PHE A 171 -4.74 0.16 -4.09
N ASN A 172 -5.51 0.86 -4.90
CA ASN A 172 -6.59 1.72 -4.43
C ASN A 172 -7.93 0.97 -4.34
N ARG A 173 -8.50 0.90 -3.13
CA ARG A 173 -9.78 0.23 -2.88
C ARG A 173 -10.98 0.87 -3.57
N SER A 174 -10.90 2.10 -4.06
CA SER A 174 -12.01 2.73 -4.82
C SER A 174 -12.33 1.98 -6.11
N TYR A 175 -11.40 1.15 -6.60
CA TYR A 175 -11.61 0.25 -7.74
C TYR A 175 -12.10 -1.14 -7.33
N ALA A 176 -12.28 -1.40 -6.02
CA ALA A 176 -12.83 -2.64 -5.52
C ALA A 176 -14.29 -2.80 -5.96
N GLY A 177 -14.65 -4.02 -6.38
CA GLY A 177 -16.03 -4.38 -6.73
C GLY A 177 -16.33 -4.56 -8.20
N MET A 178 -15.38 -4.30 -9.12
CA MET A 178 -15.54 -4.64 -10.55
C MET A 178 -15.80 -6.14 -10.79
N HIS A 179 -15.40 -7.01 -9.86
CA HIS A 179 -15.57 -8.47 -9.93
C HIS A 179 -16.32 -9.08 -8.72
N GLY A 180 -17.08 -8.26 -7.99
CA GLY A 180 -17.85 -8.69 -6.81
C GLY A 180 -17.08 -8.57 -5.49
N ALA A 181 -17.57 -7.72 -4.59
CA ALA A 181 -16.98 -7.46 -3.27
C ALA A 181 -17.54 -8.41 -2.20
N MET A 182 -17.37 -9.73 -2.38
CA MET A 182 -17.99 -10.76 -1.54
C MET A 182 -17.56 -10.71 -0.06
N TYR A 183 -16.35 -10.23 0.22
CA TYR A 183 -15.72 -10.23 1.54
C TYR A 183 -15.37 -8.81 2.03
N GLY A 184 -15.76 -7.78 1.27
CA GLY A 184 -15.57 -6.37 1.62
C GLY A 184 -15.15 -5.52 0.42
N LYS A 185 -15.34 -4.21 0.54
CA LYS A 185 -14.93 -3.19 -0.43
C LYS A 185 -13.47 -2.79 -0.20
N GLY A 186 -12.57 -3.75 -0.40
CA GLY A 186 -11.12 -3.60 -0.26
C GLY A 186 -10.36 -4.14 -1.47
N SER A 187 -9.04 -4.05 -1.43
CA SER A 187 -8.14 -4.63 -2.43
C SER A 187 -7.93 -6.12 -2.13
N TYR A 188 -8.14 -6.98 -3.13
CA TYR A 188 -8.11 -8.44 -3.02
C TYR A 188 -6.76 -9.01 -3.45
N PHE A 189 -6.24 -9.96 -2.69
CA PHE A 189 -4.97 -10.62 -2.95
C PHE A 189 -5.10 -12.14 -2.76
N ALA A 190 -4.76 -12.92 -3.77
CA ALA A 190 -4.84 -14.37 -3.74
C ALA A 190 -3.58 -14.99 -3.12
N VAL A 191 -3.74 -16.10 -2.41
CA VAL A 191 -2.63 -16.93 -1.92
C VAL A 191 -2.04 -17.75 -3.06
N ASP A 192 -2.89 -18.29 -3.94
CA ASP A 192 -2.48 -19.03 -5.11
C ASP A 192 -2.37 -18.11 -6.34
N PRO A 193 -1.22 -18.04 -7.02
CA PRO A 193 -1.05 -17.24 -8.23
C PRO A 193 -2.02 -17.65 -9.35
N ALA A 194 -2.41 -18.92 -9.45
CA ALA A 194 -3.33 -19.40 -10.48
C ALA A 194 -4.69 -18.70 -10.43
N TYR A 195 -5.16 -18.35 -9.23
CA TYR A 195 -6.41 -17.61 -9.05
C TYR A 195 -6.33 -16.22 -9.70
N SER A 196 -5.25 -15.49 -9.43
CA SER A 196 -5.00 -14.17 -10.02
C SER A 196 -4.72 -14.24 -11.52
N ALA A 197 -3.95 -15.25 -11.95
CA ALA A 197 -3.58 -15.45 -13.34
C ALA A 197 -4.76 -15.88 -14.22
N GLY A 198 -5.77 -16.55 -13.66
CA GLY A 198 -6.97 -16.98 -14.38
C GLY A 198 -7.91 -15.83 -14.70
N SER A 199 -8.87 -15.58 -13.79
CA SER A 199 -10.05 -14.74 -14.04
C SER A 199 -9.82 -13.24 -13.85
N TYR A 200 -8.68 -12.81 -13.31
CA TYR A 200 -8.45 -11.40 -12.93
C TYR A 200 -7.39 -10.71 -13.79
N ALA A 201 -6.33 -11.41 -14.17
CA ALA A 201 -5.35 -10.91 -15.14
C ALA A 201 -6.00 -10.85 -16.53
N GLN A 202 -6.53 -9.70 -16.93
CA GLN A 202 -7.19 -9.55 -18.23
C GLN A 202 -6.13 -9.46 -19.34
N PRO A 203 -6.25 -10.24 -20.43
CA PRO A 203 -5.37 -10.10 -21.58
C PRO A 203 -5.57 -8.74 -22.25
N ASP A 204 -4.49 -8.12 -22.70
CA ASP A 204 -4.57 -6.95 -23.58
C ASP A 204 -4.81 -7.35 -25.04
N ASN A 205 -4.79 -6.37 -25.95
CA ASN A 205 -5.00 -6.59 -27.39
C ASN A 205 -3.94 -7.49 -28.04
N THR A 206 -2.80 -7.73 -27.37
CA THR A 206 -1.72 -8.62 -27.82
C THR A 206 -1.76 -9.99 -27.12
N GLY A 207 -2.76 -10.22 -26.26
CA GLY A 207 -2.90 -11.45 -25.47
C GLY A 207 -2.08 -11.47 -24.18
N HIS A 208 -1.34 -10.41 -23.86
CA HIS A 208 -0.50 -10.37 -22.67
C HIS A 208 -1.34 -10.12 -21.41
N LYS A 209 -1.12 -10.94 -20.38
CA LYS A 209 -1.74 -10.87 -19.06
C LYS A 209 -0.74 -10.30 -18.06
N ARG A 210 -1.25 -9.65 -17.00
CA ARG A 210 -0.45 -9.01 -15.95
C ARG A 210 -0.93 -9.40 -14.56
N MET A 211 0.03 -9.76 -13.72
CA MET A 211 -0.21 -10.08 -12.32
C MET A 211 0.90 -9.47 -11.48
N TYR A 212 0.54 -8.89 -10.33
CA TYR A 212 1.51 -8.50 -9.33
C TYR A 212 1.77 -9.63 -8.34
N GLN A 213 3.03 -9.79 -7.96
CA GLN A 213 3.40 -10.35 -6.66
C GLN A 213 3.64 -9.17 -5.71
N ALA A 214 2.89 -9.12 -4.62
CA ALA A 214 2.83 -7.99 -3.72
C ALA A 214 3.13 -8.41 -2.28
N ARG A 215 3.82 -7.53 -1.53
CA ARG A 215 3.92 -7.66 -0.07
C ARG A 215 2.68 -7.05 0.54
N VAL A 216 1.95 -7.82 1.34
CA VAL A 216 0.66 -7.42 1.92
C VAL A 216 0.73 -7.59 3.43
N LEU A 217 0.46 -6.51 4.16
CA LEU A 217 0.37 -6.52 5.62
C LEU A 217 -0.99 -7.06 6.05
N VAL A 218 -1.14 -8.38 6.07
CA VAL A 218 -2.40 -9.03 6.46
C VAL A 218 -2.71 -8.91 7.97
N GLY A 219 -1.68 -8.78 8.80
CA GLY A 219 -1.79 -8.64 10.25
C GLY A 219 -2.66 -9.72 10.90
N ASP A 220 -3.40 -9.34 11.93
CA ASP A 220 -4.48 -10.15 12.49
C ASP A 220 -5.71 -10.03 11.60
N TYR A 221 -6.27 -11.16 11.17
CA TYR A 221 -7.37 -11.20 10.23
C TYR A 221 -8.55 -12.04 10.73
N THR A 222 -9.72 -11.80 10.14
CA THR A 222 -10.94 -12.58 10.40
C THR A 222 -11.75 -12.77 9.14
N GLN A 223 -12.87 -13.48 9.23
CA GLN A 223 -13.71 -13.73 8.06
C GLN A 223 -14.39 -12.46 7.56
N GLY A 224 -14.24 -12.18 6.28
CA GLY A 224 -14.87 -11.05 5.61
C GLY A 224 -16.34 -11.30 5.30
N ARG A 225 -17.08 -10.22 5.05
CA ARG A 225 -18.48 -10.24 4.64
C ARG A 225 -18.71 -9.16 3.59
N SER A 226 -19.74 -9.34 2.78
CA SER A 226 -20.10 -8.34 1.77
C SER A 226 -20.41 -6.99 2.41
N ASN A 227 -20.20 -5.92 1.65
CA ASN A 227 -20.45 -4.52 2.05
C ASN A 227 -19.59 -3.94 3.18
N MET A 228 -18.64 -4.69 3.74
CA MET A 228 -17.66 -4.12 4.67
C MET A 228 -16.84 -3.02 4.01
N ILE A 229 -16.60 -1.91 4.70
CA ILE A 229 -15.72 -0.82 4.24
C ILE A 229 -14.44 -0.68 5.09
N ALA A 230 -14.36 -1.47 6.16
CA ALA A 230 -13.24 -1.62 7.06
C ALA A 230 -13.32 -3.02 7.70
N PRO A 231 -12.21 -3.57 8.24
CA PRO A 231 -12.24 -4.78 9.05
C PRO A 231 -13.13 -4.60 10.29
N PRO A 232 -13.65 -5.69 10.88
CA PRO A 232 -14.47 -5.60 12.07
C PRO A 232 -13.60 -5.37 13.33
N ALA A 233 -14.23 -5.03 14.45
CA ALA A 233 -13.54 -4.92 15.74
C ALA A 233 -13.11 -6.30 16.28
N LYS A 234 -11.93 -6.40 16.89
CA LYS A 234 -11.41 -7.59 17.58
C LYS A 234 -12.11 -7.80 18.92
N SER A 235 -12.45 -6.71 19.59
CA SER A 235 -13.03 -6.69 20.93
C SER A 235 -14.22 -5.72 21.00
N GLY A 236 -14.80 -5.54 22.18
CA GLY A 236 -15.87 -4.54 22.40
C GLY A 236 -15.42 -3.09 22.17
N ASN A 237 -14.12 -2.83 21.95
CA ASN A 237 -13.61 -1.52 21.58
C ASN A 237 -13.63 -1.34 20.05
N ALA A 238 -14.46 -0.42 19.56
CA ALA A 238 -14.61 -0.14 18.13
C ALA A 238 -13.34 0.40 17.44
N ALA A 239 -12.35 0.91 18.19
CA ALA A 239 -11.08 1.36 17.62
C ALA A 239 -10.06 0.23 17.41
N ASP A 240 -10.25 -0.91 18.08
CA ASP A 240 -9.37 -2.08 17.97
C ASP A 240 -9.88 -3.00 16.86
N LEU A 241 -9.56 -2.64 15.61
CA LEU A 241 -9.96 -3.39 14.43
C LEU A 241 -8.97 -4.50 14.09
N TYR A 242 -9.45 -5.57 13.45
CA TYR A 242 -8.60 -6.47 12.66
C TYR A 242 -7.86 -5.67 11.58
N ASP A 243 -6.76 -6.22 11.07
CA ASP A 243 -5.95 -5.55 10.06
C ASP A 243 -6.44 -5.86 8.64
N SER A 244 -6.91 -7.09 8.42
CA SER A 244 -7.49 -7.51 7.14
C SER A 244 -8.63 -8.51 7.34
N VAL A 245 -9.26 -8.92 6.24
CA VAL A 245 -10.23 -10.03 6.25
C VAL A 245 -9.88 -11.08 5.20
N THR A 246 -10.41 -12.27 5.36
CA THR A 246 -10.19 -13.44 4.48
C THR A 246 -11.51 -14.13 4.14
N ASP A 247 -11.50 -14.99 3.13
CA ASP A 247 -12.63 -15.86 2.79
C ASP A 247 -12.88 -16.92 3.88
N LYS A 248 -11.80 -17.55 4.37
CA LYS A 248 -11.83 -18.65 5.35
C LYS A 248 -10.64 -18.55 6.31
N PRO A 249 -10.83 -18.20 7.60
CA PRO A 249 -9.73 -17.99 8.54
C PRO A 249 -8.76 -19.17 8.71
N ASN A 250 -9.28 -20.41 8.70
CA ASN A 250 -8.48 -21.62 8.94
C ASN A 250 -7.79 -22.15 7.68
N ASN A 251 -8.18 -21.69 6.48
CA ASN A 251 -7.60 -22.09 5.21
C ASN A 251 -7.88 -21.00 4.17
N SER A 252 -7.16 -19.89 4.29
CA SER A 252 -7.39 -18.68 3.50
C SER A 252 -6.91 -18.88 2.08
N SER A 253 -7.77 -18.61 1.11
CA SER A 253 -7.40 -18.56 -0.31
C SER A 253 -7.11 -17.13 -0.78
N MET A 254 -7.58 -16.13 -0.03
CA MET A 254 -7.38 -14.72 -0.33
C MET A 254 -7.42 -13.84 0.92
N PHE A 255 -6.83 -12.65 0.80
CA PHE A 255 -6.89 -11.60 1.81
C PHE A 255 -7.39 -10.30 1.19
N ILE A 256 -8.17 -9.55 1.96
CA ILE A 256 -8.76 -8.28 1.58
C ILE A 256 -8.27 -7.22 2.56
N VAL A 257 -7.59 -6.21 2.04
CA VAL A 257 -7.09 -5.06 2.81
C VAL A 257 -7.89 -3.81 2.46
N PHE A 258 -8.14 -2.96 3.45
CA PHE A 258 -8.99 -1.77 3.30
C PHE A 258 -8.19 -0.47 3.34
N ASN A 259 -6.88 -0.55 3.51
CA ASN A 259 -5.97 0.59 3.52
C ASN A 259 -5.03 0.50 2.31
N ASP A 260 -4.95 1.59 1.53
CA ASP A 260 -4.27 1.62 0.22
C ASP A 260 -2.73 1.48 0.33
N ILE A 261 -2.16 1.77 1.51
CA ILE A 261 -0.72 1.59 1.81
C ILE A 261 -0.38 0.24 2.46
N GLN A 262 -1.37 -0.63 2.67
CA GLN A 262 -1.20 -1.94 3.31
C GLN A 262 -0.61 -3.00 2.37
N ALA A 263 -0.45 -2.66 1.09
CA ALA A 263 0.15 -3.53 0.08
C ALA A 263 1.16 -2.76 -0.78
N TYR A 264 2.32 -3.36 -1.00
CA TYR A 264 3.36 -2.86 -1.89
C TYR A 264 3.44 -3.74 -3.14
N PRO A 265 3.22 -3.21 -4.37
CA PRO A 265 3.44 -3.97 -5.60
C PRO A 265 4.94 -4.16 -5.79
N GLU A 266 5.46 -5.37 -5.54
CA GLU A 266 6.91 -5.60 -5.55
C GLU A 266 7.40 -6.02 -6.94
N TYR A 267 6.69 -6.97 -7.57
CA TYR A 267 7.00 -7.42 -8.92
C TYR A 267 5.76 -7.41 -9.80
N LEU A 268 5.92 -6.91 -11.04
CA LEU A 268 4.95 -7.05 -12.11
C LEU A 268 5.39 -8.17 -13.05
N ILE A 269 4.56 -9.18 -13.20
CA ILE A 269 4.80 -10.33 -14.06
C ILE A 269 3.91 -10.20 -15.29
N THR A 270 4.52 -10.18 -16.47
CA THR A 270 3.82 -10.20 -17.76
C THR A 270 3.99 -11.56 -18.41
N PHE A 271 2.88 -12.18 -18.83
CA PHE A 271 2.86 -13.55 -19.34
C PHE A 271 1.71 -13.75 -20.34
N THR A 272 1.67 -14.91 -21.00
CA THR A 272 0.51 -15.41 -21.75
C THR A 272 0.00 -16.70 -21.17
#